data_AF-A0A059X8W9-F1
#
_entry.id   AF-A0A059X8W9-F1
#
_cell.length_a   1.000
_cell.length_b   1.000
_cell.length_c   1.000
_cell.angle_alpha   90.00
_cell.angle_beta   90.00
_cell.angle_gamma   90.00
#
_symmetry.space_group_name_H-M   'P 1'
#
loop_
_entity.id
_entity.type
_entity.pdbx_description
1 polymer ?
#
loop_
_entity_poly.entity_id
_entity_poly.type
_entity_poly.pdbx_seq_one_letter_code
_entity_poly.pdbx_strand_id
1 'polypeptide(L)'
;MKPYLDLMRHVLEQGTPKTDRTGTGTLSVFGHQLRFDLRQGFPLLTTKKLHMRSIIYELLWFLRGDTNIGYLQEHGVRIWNEWADEQGELGPVYGRQWRSWQAADGRSIDQISQVIEQIKTNPDSRRLIVSAWNVGELERMALMPCHLLFQFYVANGRLSCQMYQRSADIFLGVPFNIASYALLTMMMAQVCGLEPGEFIHTLADAHLYSNHLEQARLQLERAAAPFAAHADQPGGHFDIRLRLFRLRADGLRSAPAYQGGGGRLIVSLLVAMDERRGIGRRGGLPWRLSSDLKRFRELTMGHHIVVGRKTFEAIGKPLAGRQMIIVTRDPDYHIAGCFTVHSIAEALELARQHGETELFICGGAEIYARTMELAERLYLTRVHADCDADTFFPEFNPEDWLETASETHAADEKNQHPFTFSLLERKA
;
A
#
# COMPACT_ATOMS: atom_id res chain seq x y z
N MET A 1 6.09 22.46 -16.29
CA MET A 1 4.70 22.94 -16.10
C MET A 1 4.10 23.55 -17.35
N LYS A 2 4.92 24.16 -18.22
CA LYS A 2 4.49 24.68 -19.52
C LYS A 2 3.53 23.75 -20.29
N PRO A 3 3.77 22.42 -20.39
CA PRO A 3 2.83 21.52 -21.08
C PRO A 3 1.39 21.58 -20.53
N TYR A 4 1.23 21.62 -19.21
CA TYR A 4 -0.10 21.68 -18.57
C TYR A 4 -0.81 23.02 -18.81
N LEU A 5 -0.08 24.14 -18.70
CA LEU A 5 -0.64 25.47 -18.91
C LEU A 5 -0.99 25.71 -20.38
N ASP A 6 -0.17 25.19 -21.30
CA ASP A 6 -0.43 25.24 -22.73
C ASP A 6 -1.68 24.44 -23.10
N LEU A 7 -1.88 23.26 -22.51
CA LEU A 7 -3.14 22.51 -22.65
C LEU A 7 -4.34 23.29 -22.12
N MET A 8 -4.23 23.87 -20.91
CA MET A 8 -5.33 24.64 -20.33
C MET A 8 -5.72 25.84 -21.21
N ARG A 9 -4.73 26.56 -21.74
CA ARG A 9 -4.93 27.66 -22.69
C ARG A 9 -5.59 27.17 -23.97
N HIS A 10 -5.08 26.07 -24.53
CA HIS A 10 -5.62 25.46 -25.74
C HIS A 10 -7.11 25.10 -25.58
N VAL A 11 -7.52 24.49 -24.46
CA VAL A 11 -8.94 24.16 -24.23
C VAL A 11 -9.81 25.39 -24.00
N LEU A 12 -9.30 26.45 -23.37
CA LEU A 12 -10.03 27.71 -23.21
C LEU A 12 -10.27 28.43 -24.54
N GLU A 13 -9.32 28.34 -25.47
CA GLU A 13 -9.35 29.04 -26.76
C GLU A 13 -10.02 28.23 -27.88
N GLN A 14 -9.84 26.91 -27.89
CA GLN A 14 -10.23 26.01 -28.98
C GLN A 14 -11.19 24.90 -28.54
N GLY A 15 -11.54 24.82 -27.25
CA GLY A 15 -12.42 23.79 -26.72
C GLY A 15 -13.84 23.92 -27.25
N THR A 16 -14.45 22.79 -27.57
CA THR A 16 -15.87 22.72 -27.98
C THR A 16 -16.75 22.56 -26.74
N PRO A 17 -17.83 23.35 -26.59
CA PRO A 17 -18.82 23.12 -25.53
C PRO A 17 -19.47 21.74 -25.64
N LYS A 18 -19.51 20.99 -24.55
CA LYS A 18 -20.18 19.70 -24.44
C LYS A 18 -20.99 19.60 -23.16
N THR A 19 -22.15 18.96 -23.23
CA THR A 19 -22.86 18.47 -22.04
C THR A 19 -22.13 17.24 -21.48
N ASP A 20 -22.28 16.99 -20.19
CA ASP A 20 -21.66 15.85 -19.51
C ASP A 20 -22.66 15.17 -18.56
N ARG A 21 -22.29 14.00 -18.03
CA ARG A 21 -23.16 13.20 -17.15
C ARG A 21 -23.58 13.91 -15.86
N THR A 22 -22.79 14.87 -15.38
CA THR A 22 -23.09 15.65 -14.17
C THR A 22 -24.06 16.82 -14.43
N GLY A 23 -24.28 17.19 -15.70
CA GLY A 23 -25.10 18.35 -16.07
C GLY A 23 -24.41 19.71 -15.91
N THR A 24 -23.12 19.73 -15.57
CA THR A 24 -22.34 20.98 -15.38
C THR A 24 -21.95 21.64 -16.71
N GLY A 25 -21.74 20.84 -17.74
CA GLY A 25 -21.18 21.28 -19.02
C GLY A 25 -19.66 21.45 -18.96
N THR A 26 -19.03 21.35 -20.12
CA THR A 26 -17.57 21.39 -20.27
C THR A 26 -17.16 22.14 -21.54
N LEU A 27 -15.94 22.69 -21.54
CA LEU A 27 -15.16 22.93 -22.76
C LEU A 27 -14.18 21.78 -22.92
N SER A 28 -14.18 21.11 -24.07
CA SER A 28 -13.40 19.88 -24.29
C SER A 28 -12.66 19.88 -25.62
N VAL A 29 -11.50 19.24 -25.65
CA VAL A 29 -10.78 18.81 -26.85
C VAL A 29 -10.58 17.30 -26.81
N PHE A 30 -10.50 16.67 -27.98
CA PHE A 30 -10.31 15.22 -28.08
C PHE A 30 -8.93 14.88 -28.64
N GLY A 31 -8.07 14.31 -27.81
CA GLY A 31 -6.69 13.97 -28.15
C GLY A 31 -5.72 15.10 -27.83
N HIS A 32 -4.88 14.90 -26.82
CA HIS A 32 -3.75 15.77 -26.51
C HIS A 32 -2.63 14.95 -25.86
N GLN A 33 -1.36 15.38 -25.99
CA GLN A 33 -0.24 14.70 -25.36
C GLN A 33 0.67 15.68 -24.65
N LEU A 34 0.96 15.40 -23.38
CA LEU A 34 1.92 16.12 -22.56
C LEU A 34 3.18 15.28 -22.38
N ARG A 35 4.33 15.93 -22.27
CA ARG A 35 5.62 15.27 -21.98
C ARG A 35 6.33 16.00 -20.85
N PHE A 36 6.84 15.24 -19.90
CA PHE A 36 7.57 15.74 -18.74
C PHE A 36 8.89 14.98 -18.63
N ASP A 37 9.99 15.72 -18.77
CA ASP A 37 11.34 15.18 -18.55
C ASP A 37 11.62 15.13 -17.05
N LEU A 38 11.59 13.92 -16.46
CA LEU A 38 11.74 13.74 -15.00
C LEU A 38 13.16 14.02 -14.52
N ARG A 39 14.13 14.12 -15.43
CA ARG A 39 15.50 14.53 -15.13
C ARG A 39 15.61 16.01 -14.79
N GLN A 40 14.63 16.81 -15.23
CA GLN A 40 14.57 18.25 -14.95
C GLN A 40 13.86 18.56 -13.62
N GLY A 41 13.37 17.54 -12.93
CA GLY A 41 12.70 17.63 -11.65
C GLY A 41 11.31 17.01 -11.64
N PHE A 42 10.71 16.95 -10.46
CA PHE A 42 9.38 16.37 -10.26
C PHE A 42 8.28 17.30 -10.81
N PRO A 43 7.38 16.83 -11.69
CA PRO A 43 6.42 17.69 -12.39
C PRO A 43 5.19 18.06 -11.54
N LEU A 44 5.41 18.56 -10.32
CA LEU A 44 4.35 19.10 -9.48
C LEU A 44 3.98 20.51 -9.93
N LEU A 45 2.68 20.79 -10.08
CA LEU A 45 2.23 22.13 -10.40
C LEU A 45 2.58 23.11 -9.27
N THR A 46 3.11 24.28 -9.63
CA THR A 46 3.45 25.36 -8.68
C THR A 46 2.48 26.54 -8.76
N THR A 47 1.69 26.66 -9.83
CA THR A 47 0.71 27.74 -10.02
C THR A 47 -0.53 27.56 -9.14
N LYS A 48 -0.68 26.40 -8.49
CA LYS A 48 -1.76 26.05 -7.55
C LYS A 48 -1.20 25.04 -6.55
N LYS A 49 -1.56 25.19 -5.26
CA LYS A 49 -1.16 24.24 -4.22
C LYS A 49 -1.90 22.91 -4.43
N LEU A 50 -1.15 21.82 -4.45
CA LEU A 50 -1.68 20.45 -4.52
C LEU A 50 -1.55 19.75 -3.17
N HIS A 51 -2.48 18.85 -2.88
CA HIS A 51 -2.48 18.09 -1.64
C HIS A 51 -1.64 16.81 -1.80
N MET A 52 -0.31 16.96 -1.69
CA MET A 52 0.66 15.88 -1.92
C MET A 52 0.39 14.60 -1.11
N ARG A 53 -0.12 14.77 0.12
CA ARG A 53 -0.51 13.64 0.97
C ARG A 53 -1.51 12.73 0.27
N SER A 54 -2.55 13.31 -0.34
CA SER A 54 -3.56 12.53 -1.08
C SER A 54 -2.97 11.80 -2.27
N ILE A 55 -2.11 12.45 -3.05
CA ILE A 55 -1.46 11.86 -4.23
C ILE A 55 -0.63 10.63 -3.84
N ILE A 56 0.20 10.77 -2.80
CA ILE A 56 1.09 9.71 -2.32
C ILE A 56 0.27 8.53 -1.80
N TYR A 57 -0.67 8.77 -0.88
CA TYR A 57 -1.44 7.69 -0.26
C TYR A 57 -2.39 7.01 -1.24
N GLU A 58 -2.95 7.72 -2.21
CA GLU A 58 -3.72 7.10 -3.29
C GLU A 58 -2.86 6.17 -4.14
N LEU A 59 -1.65 6.59 -4.53
CA LEU A 59 -0.74 5.74 -5.28
C LEU A 59 -0.34 4.49 -4.49
N LEU A 60 -0.03 4.65 -3.20
CA LEU A 60 0.27 3.52 -2.31
C LEU A 60 -0.92 2.58 -2.16
N TRP A 61 -2.14 3.12 -2.06
CA TRP A 61 -3.38 2.35 -2.02
C TRP A 61 -3.61 1.54 -3.30
N PHE A 62 -3.40 2.15 -4.48
CA PHE A 62 -3.42 1.41 -5.76
C PHE A 62 -2.38 0.30 -5.79
N LEU A 63 -1.14 0.59 -5.39
CA LEU A 63 -0.05 -0.39 -5.35
C LEU A 63 -0.32 -1.51 -4.34
N ARG A 64 -1.06 -1.26 -3.26
CA ARG A 64 -1.52 -2.30 -2.32
C ARG A 64 -2.64 -3.18 -2.89
N GLY A 65 -3.18 -2.83 -4.05
CA GLY A 65 -4.31 -3.50 -4.68
C GLY A 65 -5.63 -3.36 -3.92
N ASP A 66 -5.71 -2.37 -3.05
CA ASP A 66 -6.86 -2.11 -2.19
C ASP A 66 -7.95 -1.38 -2.99
N THR A 67 -9.21 -1.59 -2.58
CA THR A 67 -10.43 -1.01 -3.16
C THR A 67 -11.37 -0.43 -2.12
N ASN A 68 -11.03 -0.55 -0.83
CA ASN A 68 -11.77 0.07 0.26
C ASN A 68 -11.11 1.38 0.69
N ILE A 69 -11.91 2.42 0.96
CA ILE A 69 -11.39 3.74 1.36
C ILE A 69 -10.85 3.80 2.79
N GLY A 70 -10.98 2.74 3.59
CA GLY A 70 -10.52 2.70 4.99
C GLY A 70 -9.06 3.10 5.15
N TYR A 71 -8.16 2.54 4.34
CA TYR A 71 -6.74 2.92 4.32
C TYR A 71 -6.55 4.42 4.02
N LEU A 72 -7.30 4.95 3.06
CA LEU A 72 -7.23 6.37 2.72
C LEU A 72 -7.70 7.24 3.89
N GLN A 73 -8.81 6.86 4.53
CA GLN A 73 -9.37 7.59 5.67
C GLN A 73 -8.45 7.58 6.89
N GLU A 74 -7.85 6.45 7.23
CA GLU A 74 -6.84 6.32 8.30
C GLU A 74 -5.67 7.28 8.08
N HIS A 75 -5.32 7.52 6.81
CA HIS A 75 -4.27 8.44 6.41
C HIS A 75 -4.79 9.85 6.08
N GLY A 76 -6.02 10.21 6.48
CA GLY A 76 -6.57 11.55 6.34
C GLY A 76 -6.86 11.96 4.90
N VAL A 77 -7.07 10.99 4.00
CA VAL A 77 -7.38 11.20 2.59
C VAL A 77 -8.85 10.85 2.34
N ARG A 78 -9.57 11.76 1.68
CA ARG A 78 -11.03 11.66 1.46
C ARG A 78 -11.45 11.76 0.00
N ILE A 79 -10.49 11.71 -0.93
CA ILE A 79 -10.71 11.98 -2.35
C ILE A 79 -11.56 10.92 -3.07
N TRP A 80 -11.88 9.79 -2.41
CA TRP A 80 -12.72 8.71 -2.94
C TRP A 80 -14.06 8.57 -2.22
N ASN A 81 -14.32 9.38 -1.19
CA ASN A 81 -15.47 9.20 -0.29
C ASN A 81 -16.83 9.32 -1.01
N GLU A 82 -16.93 10.15 -2.04
CA GLU A 82 -18.19 10.40 -2.75
C GLU A 82 -18.64 9.21 -3.62
N TRP A 83 -17.73 8.29 -3.93
CA TRP A 83 -18.01 7.12 -4.77
C TRP A 83 -18.13 5.83 -3.99
N ALA A 84 -17.64 5.79 -2.75
CA ALA A 84 -17.66 4.59 -1.94
C ALA A 84 -19.06 4.29 -1.41
N ASP A 85 -19.40 3.01 -1.26
CA ASP A 85 -20.61 2.60 -0.58
C ASP A 85 -20.53 2.79 0.96
N GLU A 86 -21.58 2.39 1.66
CA GLU A 86 -21.68 2.50 3.12
C GLU A 86 -20.58 1.73 3.88
N GLN A 87 -20.00 0.69 3.26
CA GLN A 87 -18.90 -0.09 3.81
C GLN A 87 -17.52 0.44 3.36
N GLY A 88 -17.50 1.48 2.53
CA GLY A 88 -16.29 2.08 2.00
C GLY A 88 -15.75 1.40 0.74
N GLU A 89 -16.49 0.49 0.11
CA GLU A 89 -16.05 -0.23 -1.08
C GLU A 89 -16.29 0.57 -2.36
N LEU A 90 -15.37 0.42 -3.32
CA LEU A 90 -15.46 1.02 -4.65
C LEU A 90 -15.66 -0.02 -5.77
N GLY A 91 -15.78 -1.30 -5.42
CA GLY A 91 -15.71 -2.40 -6.37
C GLY A 91 -14.29 -2.59 -6.94
N PRO A 92 -14.11 -3.35 -8.03
CA PRO A 92 -12.79 -3.78 -8.50
C PRO A 92 -12.07 -2.66 -9.30
N VAL A 93 -11.90 -1.48 -8.72
CA VAL A 93 -11.20 -0.33 -9.32
C VAL A 93 -9.68 -0.55 -9.39
N TYR A 94 -8.96 0.42 -9.96
CA TYR A 94 -7.52 0.43 -10.26
C TYR A 94 -6.64 -0.58 -9.51
N GLY A 95 -6.55 -0.49 -8.17
CA GLY A 95 -5.67 -1.34 -7.36
C GLY A 95 -5.92 -2.83 -7.60
N ARG A 96 -7.20 -3.24 -7.57
CA ARG A 96 -7.59 -4.61 -7.88
C ARG A 96 -7.11 -5.02 -9.26
N GLN A 97 -7.28 -4.17 -10.27
CA GLN A 97 -6.84 -4.49 -11.64
C GLN A 97 -5.31 -4.56 -11.74
N TRP A 98 -4.58 -3.70 -11.03
CA TRP A 98 -3.11 -3.65 -11.10
C TRP A 98 -2.45 -4.86 -10.43
N ARG A 99 -2.99 -5.29 -9.29
CA ARG A 99 -2.39 -6.35 -8.46
C ARG A 99 -3.06 -7.71 -8.59
N SER A 100 -4.32 -7.75 -9.02
CA SER A 100 -5.15 -8.95 -9.02
C SER A 100 -6.19 -8.96 -10.15
N TRP A 101 -5.77 -8.72 -11.40
CA TRP A 101 -6.65 -8.74 -12.56
C TRP A 101 -7.26 -10.13 -12.76
N GLN A 102 -8.59 -10.23 -12.79
CA GLN A 102 -9.30 -11.48 -13.00
C GLN A 102 -9.35 -11.86 -14.49
N ALA A 103 -8.64 -12.94 -14.85
CA ALA A 103 -8.68 -13.54 -16.17
C ALA A 103 -9.89 -14.46 -16.34
N ALA A 104 -10.29 -14.69 -17.59
CA ALA A 104 -11.44 -15.53 -17.95
C ALA A 104 -11.29 -17.00 -17.52
N ASP A 105 -10.05 -17.48 -17.38
CA ASP A 105 -9.72 -18.84 -16.94
C ASP A 105 -9.60 -18.98 -15.41
N GLY A 106 -9.98 -17.95 -14.65
CA GLY A 106 -9.95 -17.95 -13.19
C GLY A 106 -8.63 -17.46 -12.58
N ARG A 107 -7.57 -17.26 -13.38
CA ARG A 107 -6.30 -16.72 -12.87
C ARG A 107 -6.43 -15.26 -12.43
N SER A 108 -5.63 -14.89 -11.46
CA SER A 108 -5.36 -13.50 -11.06
C SER A 108 -3.99 -13.11 -11.58
N ILE A 109 -3.89 -11.93 -12.17
CA ILE A 109 -2.69 -11.42 -12.81
C ILE A 109 -2.22 -10.17 -12.06
N ASP A 110 -1.07 -10.27 -11.39
CA ASP A 110 -0.37 -9.13 -10.80
C ASP A 110 0.47 -8.43 -11.88
N GLN A 111 -0.14 -7.44 -12.55
CA GLN A 111 0.48 -6.72 -13.65
C GLN A 111 1.67 -5.88 -13.19
N ILE A 112 1.67 -5.37 -11.95
CA ILE A 112 2.79 -4.58 -11.40
C ILE A 112 4.01 -5.47 -11.19
N SER A 113 3.85 -6.61 -10.52
CA SER A 113 4.97 -7.53 -10.31
C SER A 113 5.52 -8.06 -11.64
N GLN A 114 4.64 -8.41 -12.57
CA GLN A 114 5.05 -8.88 -13.89
C GLN A 114 5.81 -7.82 -14.69
N VAL A 115 5.37 -6.56 -14.68
CA VAL A 115 6.07 -5.51 -15.43
C VAL A 115 7.42 -5.16 -14.80
N ILE A 116 7.55 -5.18 -13.46
CA ILE A 116 8.85 -5.03 -12.78
C ILE A 116 9.81 -6.13 -13.23
N GLU A 117 9.36 -7.39 -13.20
CA GLU A 117 10.19 -8.52 -13.61
C GLU A 117 10.59 -8.42 -15.09
N GLN A 118 9.66 -8.04 -15.97
CA GLN A 118 9.96 -7.85 -17.38
C GLN A 118 10.89 -6.67 -17.64
N ILE A 119 10.80 -5.56 -16.88
CA ILE A 119 11.76 -4.46 -17.00
C ILE A 119 13.17 -4.95 -16.65
N LYS A 120 13.32 -5.78 -15.62
CA LYS A 120 14.62 -6.30 -15.17
C LYS A 120 15.22 -7.33 -16.12
N THR A 121 14.38 -8.21 -16.69
CA THR A 121 14.84 -9.37 -17.47
C THR A 121 14.75 -9.19 -18.98
N ASN A 122 13.85 -8.34 -19.45
CA ASN A 122 13.60 -8.07 -20.87
C ASN A 122 13.20 -6.59 -21.10
N PRO A 123 14.09 -5.64 -20.80
CA PRO A 123 13.80 -4.20 -20.84
C PRO A 123 13.38 -3.68 -22.22
N ASP A 124 13.81 -4.34 -23.30
CA ASP A 124 13.48 -3.97 -24.69
C ASP A 124 12.06 -4.44 -25.12
N SER A 125 11.35 -5.12 -24.24
CA SER A 125 9.98 -5.56 -24.48
C SER A 125 9.08 -4.38 -24.83
N ARG A 126 8.36 -4.51 -25.95
CA ARG A 126 7.32 -3.54 -26.36
C ARG A 126 5.97 -3.81 -25.68
N ARG A 127 5.96 -4.67 -24.66
CA ARG A 127 4.75 -5.19 -23.98
C ARG A 127 4.74 -4.90 -22.47
N LEU A 128 5.57 -3.97 -22.00
CA LEU A 128 5.64 -3.55 -20.60
C LEU A 128 4.41 -2.71 -20.22
N ILE A 129 3.24 -3.35 -20.14
CA ILE A 129 1.93 -2.68 -20.07
C ILE A 129 1.20 -3.08 -18.80
N VAL A 130 0.49 -2.11 -18.21
CA VAL A 130 -0.50 -2.33 -17.15
C VAL A 130 -1.82 -1.70 -17.59
N SER A 131 -2.92 -2.43 -17.47
CA SER A 131 -4.27 -1.96 -17.77
C SER A 131 -5.18 -2.01 -16.54
N ALA A 132 -5.98 -0.97 -16.35
CA ALA A 132 -7.11 -0.97 -15.43
C ALA A 132 -8.45 -1.25 -16.15
N TRP A 133 -8.46 -1.36 -17.48
CA TRP A 133 -9.68 -1.45 -18.28
C TRP A 133 -10.19 -2.89 -18.45
N ASN A 134 -10.61 -3.52 -17.36
CA ASN A 134 -11.21 -4.84 -17.41
C ASN A 134 -12.68 -4.75 -17.83
N VAL A 135 -12.95 -4.98 -19.12
CA VAL A 135 -14.28 -4.87 -19.73
C VAL A 135 -15.33 -5.71 -18.97
N GLY A 136 -14.94 -6.90 -18.47
CA GLY A 136 -15.85 -7.78 -17.73
C GLY A 136 -16.18 -7.33 -16.32
N GLU A 137 -15.49 -6.32 -15.79
CA GLU A 137 -15.69 -5.84 -14.41
C GLU A 137 -16.16 -4.38 -14.34
N LEU A 138 -16.26 -3.66 -15.47
CA LEU A 138 -16.57 -2.21 -15.49
C LEU A 138 -17.86 -1.84 -14.75
N GLU A 139 -18.92 -2.64 -14.90
CA GLU A 139 -20.22 -2.37 -14.27
C GLU A 139 -20.22 -2.54 -12.75
N ARG A 140 -19.21 -3.23 -12.21
CA ARG A 140 -19.03 -3.45 -10.78
C ARG A 140 -18.22 -2.34 -10.11
N MET A 141 -17.63 -1.43 -10.89
CA MET A 141 -16.79 -0.34 -10.39
C MET A 141 -17.65 0.88 -10.07
N ALA A 142 -17.47 1.46 -8.88
CA ALA A 142 -18.15 2.70 -8.49
C ALA A 142 -17.85 3.87 -9.46
N LEU A 143 -16.64 3.87 -10.02
CA LEU A 143 -16.25 4.76 -11.12
C LEU A 143 -15.32 4.02 -12.08
N MET A 144 -15.68 4.01 -13.37
CA MET A 144 -14.85 3.42 -14.41
C MET A 144 -13.48 4.14 -14.51
N PRO A 145 -12.36 3.42 -14.71
CA PRO A 145 -11.03 4.00 -14.69
C PRO A 145 -10.85 5.15 -15.67
N CYS A 146 -10.37 6.30 -15.20
CA CYS A 146 -10.01 7.44 -16.04
C CYS A 146 -8.64 7.20 -16.71
N HIS A 147 -7.64 6.84 -15.91
CA HIS A 147 -6.29 6.46 -16.33
C HIS A 147 -6.23 4.94 -16.48
N LEU A 148 -6.48 4.48 -17.71
CA LEU A 148 -6.92 3.09 -17.95
C LEU A 148 -5.83 2.17 -18.48
N LEU A 149 -4.73 2.72 -19.01
CA LEU A 149 -3.59 1.95 -19.50
C LEU A 149 -2.32 2.79 -19.38
N PHE A 150 -1.22 2.16 -19.00
CA PHE A 150 0.10 2.76 -19.10
C PHE A 150 1.14 1.73 -19.54
N GLN A 151 2.16 2.23 -20.22
CA GLN A 151 3.24 1.45 -20.80
C GLN A 151 4.58 2.03 -20.37
N PHE A 152 5.50 1.15 -19.99
CA PHE A 152 6.89 1.50 -19.73
C PHE A 152 7.75 1.29 -20.98
N TYR A 153 8.86 2.03 -21.01
CA TYR A 153 9.87 1.97 -22.05
C TYR A 153 11.25 2.17 -21.43
N VAL A 154 12.20 1.29 -21.75
CA VAL A 154 13.58 1.39 -21.29
C VAL A 154 14.48 1.75 -22.46
N ALA A 155 15.32 2.78 -22.29
CA ALA A 155 16.40 3.07 -23.22
C ALA A 155 17.54 3.79 -22.50
N ASN A 156 18.79 3.46 -22.85
CA ASN A 156 19.99 4.10 -22.29
C ASN A 156 19.99 4.13 -20.75
N GLY A 157 19.59 3.03 -20.11
CA GLY A 157 19.51 2.91 -18.65
C GLY A 157 18.39 3.73 -18.00
N ARG A 158 17.43 4.24 -18.77
CA ARG A 158 16.34 5.10 -18.28
C ARG A 158 14.97 4.49 -18.50
N LEU A 159 14.10 4.60 -17.49
CA LEU A 159 12.72 4.15 -17.54
C LEU A 159 11.77 5.33 -17.81
N SER A 160 11.05 5.27 -18.92
CA SER A 160 9.95 6.20 -19.24
C SER A 160 8.61 5.51 -19.07
N CYS A 161 7.55 6.30 -18.87
CA CYS A 161 6.18 5.81 -18.76
C CYS A 161 5.24 6.67 -19.61
N GLN A 162 4.43 6.04 -20.43
CA GLN A 162 3.32 6.67 -21.14
C GLN A 162 1.99 6.19 -20.55
N MET A 163 1.12 7.11 -20.15
CA MET A 163 -0.21 6.81 -19.63
C MET A 163 -1.30 7.36 -20.55
N TYR A 164 -2.33 6.55 -20.81
CA TYR A 164 -3.52 6.93 -21.55
C TYR A 164 -4.71 7.16 -20.59
N GLN A 165 -5.24 8.39 -20.61
CA GLN A 165 -6.38 8.81 -19.82
C GLN A 165 -7.56 9.12 -20.75
N ARG A 166 -8.64 8.33 -20.66
CA ARG A 166 -9.82 8.50 -21.54
C ARG A 166 -10.63 9.75 -21.25
N SER A 167 -10.56 10.25 -20.01
CA SER A 167 -11.38 11.34 -19.50
C SER A 167 -10.58 12.12 -18.46
N ALA A 168 -10.38 13.40 -18.71
CA ALA A 168 -9.43 14.22 -17.99
C ALA A 168 -10.00 15.59 -17.63
N ASP A 169 -10.43 15.73 -16.37
CA ASP A 169 -10.67 17.04 -15.77
C ASP A 169 -9.32 17.76 -15.63
N ILE A 170 -9.11 18.76 -16.47
CA ILE A 170 -7.86 19.51 -16.55
C ILE A 170 -7.60 20.29 -15.26
N PHE A 171 -8.61 20.80 -14.57
CA PHE A 171 -8.41 21.72 -13.44
C PHE A 171 -8.21 21.01 -12.10
N LEU A 172 -8.95 19.92 -11.86
CA LEU A 172 -8.86 19.16 -10.62
C LEU A 172 -8.03 17.87 -10.76
N GLY A 173 -8.36 17.04 -11.76
CA GLY A 173 -7.82 15.68 -11.87
C GLY A 173 -6.41 15.60 -12.45
N VAL A 174 -6.19 16.20 -13.63
CA VAL A 174 -4.93 16.12 -14.37
C VAL A 174 -3.70 16.50 -13.52
N PRO A 175 -3.72 17.55 -12.68
CA PRO A 175 -2.60 17.86 -11.78
C PRO A 175 -2.22 16.70 -10.84
N PHE A 176 -3.21 15.99 -10.29
CA PHE A 176 -2.98 14.81 -9.45
C PHE A 176 -2.45 13.64 -10.28
N ASN A 177 -3.01 13.41 -11.47
CA ASN A 177 -2.59 12.32 -12.35
C ASN A 177 -1.14 12.49 -12.82
N ILE A 178 -0.71 13.71 -13.18
CA ILE A 178 0.68 14.00 -13.58
C ILE A 178 1.64 13.65 -12.44
N ALA A 179 1.37 14.16 -11.23
CA ALA A 179 2.22 13.93 -10.08
C ALA A 179 2.25 12.44 -9.67
N SER A 180 1.10 11.77 -9.69
CA SER A 180 0.97 10.35 -9.33
C SER A 180 1.78 9.45 -10.27
N TYR A 181 1.64 9.61 -11.59
CA TYR A 181 2.35 8.77 -12.55
C TYR A 181 3.84 9.14 -12.71
N ALA A 182 4.20 10.41 -12.50
CA ALA A 182 5.61 10.77 -12.38
C ALA A 182 6.26 10.09 -11.17
N LEU A 183 5.57 10.09 -10.01
CA LEU A 183 6.04 9.40 -8.81
C LEU A 183 6.14 7.89 -9.04
N LEU A 184 5.12 7.27 -9.64
CA LEU A 184 5.15 5.86 -10.02
C LEU A 184 6.35 5.56 -10.94
N THR A 185 6.60 6.38 -11.96
CA THR A 185 7.73 6.19 -12.89
C THR A 185 9.06 6.21 -12.15
N MET A 186 9.25 7.17 -11.22
CA MET A 186 10.46 7.26 -10.41
C MET A 186 10.62 6.06 -9.46
N MET A 187 9.53 5.62 -8.82
CA MET A 187 9.53 4.42 -7.96
C MET A 187 9.90 3.16 -8.76
N MET A 188 9.30 2.98 -9.94
CA MET A 188 9.55 1.84 -10.83
C MET A 188 10.99 1.84 -11.35
N ALA A 189 11.53 3.01 -11.68
CA ALA A 189 12.93 3.16 -12.08
C ALA A 189 13.86 2.72 -10.94
N GLN A 190 13.62 3.22 -9.72
CA GLN A 190 14.41 2.88 -8.55
C GLN A 190 14.43 1.38 -8.24
N VAL A 191 13.26 0.72 -8.20
CA VAL A 191 13.19 -0.73 -7.88
C VAL A 191 13.76 -1.63 -8.98
N CYS A 192 13.93 -1.08 -10.19
CA CYS A 192 14.54 -1.76 -11.33
C CYS A 192 16.01 -1.39 -11.55
N GLY A 193 16.61 -0.53 -10.70
CA GLY A 193 17.99 -0.08 -10.86
C GLY A 193 18.21 0.80 -12.10
N LEU A 194 17.20 1.58 -12.49
CA LEU A 194 17.22 2.47 -13.65
C LEU A 194 17.06 3.94 -13.22
N GLU A 195 17.48 4.85 -14.10
CA GLU A 195 17.25 6.28 -13.93
C GLU A 195 15.87 6.69 -14.45
N PRO A 196 15.19 7.71 -13.86
CA PRO A 196 13.96 8.25 -14.43
C PRO A 196 14.17 8.88 -15.82
N GLY A 197 13.30 8.52 -16.76
CA GLY A 197 13.24 9.08 -18.12
C GLY A 197 12.15 10.14 -18.26
N GLU A 198 11.21 9.92 -19.18
CA GLU A 198 10.06 10.81 -19.40
C GLU A 198 8.76 10.23 -18.84
N PHE A 199 7.89 11.09 -18.34
CA PHE A 199 6.48 10.80 -18.20
C PHE A 199 5.70 11.44 -19.36
N ILE A 200 4.97 10.61 -20.11
CA ILE A 200 4.15 11.02 -21.26
C ILE A 200 2.67 10.80 -20.90
N HIS A 201 1.87 11.85 -20.95
CA HIS A 201 0.45 11.81 -20.58
C HIS A 201 -0.40 12.04 -21.82
N THR A 202 -1.05 10.98 -22.29
CA THR A 202 -1.97 11.03 -23.44
C THR A 202 -3.40 11.15 -22.92
N LEU A 203 -4.09 12.19 -23.36
CA LEU A 203 -5.45 12.56 -22.94
C LEU A 203 -6.40 12.36 -24.12
N ALA A 204 -7.51 11.66 -23.91
CA ALA A 204 -8.58 11.58 -24.90
C ALA A 204 -9.54 12.77 -24.73
N ASP A 205 -10.66 12.62 -24.00
CA ASP A 205 -11.52 13.77 -23.67
C ASP A 205 -10.86 14.61 -22.56
N ALA A 206 -10.18 15.69 -22.97
CA ALA A 206 -9.53 16.63 -22.07
C ALA A 206 -10.41 17.87 -21.92
N HIS A 207 -10.91 18.12 -20.72
CA HIS A 207 -11.95 19.11 -20.50
C HIS A 207 -11.75 20.00 -19.28
N LEU A 208 -12.30 21.20 -19.36
CA LEU A 208 -12.55 22.09 -18.24
C LEU A 208 -14.05 22.15 -18.00
N TYR A 209 -14.48 21.88 -16.77
CA TYR A 209 -15.87 22.12 -16.38
C TYR A 209 -16.21 23.61 -16.46
N SER A 210 -17.45 23.92 -16.84
CA SER A 210 -17.94 25.30 -16.96
C SER A 210 -17.75 26.12 -15.68
N ASN A 211 -17.89 25.48 -14.51
CA ASN A 211 -17.70 26.08 -13.19
C ASN A 211 -16.22 26.24 -12.76
N HIS A 212 -15.26 25.82 -13.60
CA HIS A 212 -13.83 25.96 -13.37
C HIS A 212 -13.15 26.95 -14.34
N LEU A 213 -13.90 27.57 -15.28
CA LEU A 213 -13.32 28.40 -16.33
C LEU A 213 -12.66 29.69 -15.79
N GLU A 214 -13.26 30.31 -14.77
CA GLU A 214 -12.69 31.51 -14.15
C GLU A 214 -11.40 31.18 -13.40
N GLN A 215 -11.40 30.10 -12.61
CA GLN A 215 -10.25 29.64 -11.85
C GLN A 215 -9.11 29.19 -12.79
N ALA A 216 -9.43 28.59 -13.93
CA ALA A 216 -8.45 28.25 -14.97
C ALA A 216 -7.79 29.52 -15.55
N ARG A 217 -8.56 30.56 -15.89
CA ARG A 217 -8.02 31.83 -16.37
C ARG A 217 -7.12 32.50 -15.32
N LEU A 218 -7.56 32.55 -14.07
CA LEU A 218 -6.76 33.09 -12.96
C LEU A 218 -5.46 32.30 -12.75
N GLN A 219 -5.48 30.97 -12.93
CA GLN A 219 -4.27 30.16 -12.83
C GLN A 219 -3.27 30.49 -13.95
N LEU A 220 -3.74 30.80 -15.16
CA LEU A 220 -2.90 31.15 -16.31
C LEU A 220 -2.21 32.52 -16.18
N GLU A 221 -2.69 33.40 -15.32
CA GLU A 221 -2.08 34.71 -15.02
C GLU A 221 -0.89 34.59 -14.06
N ARG A 222 -0.76 33.47 -13.35
CA ARG A 222 0.31 33.27 -12.36
C ARG A 222 1.63 32.93 -13.04
N ALA A 223 2.71 33.58 -12.60
CA ALA A 223 4.05 33.17 -12.99
C ALA A 223 4.34 31.74 -12.49
N ALA A 224 4.69 30.84 -13.40
CA ALA A 224 5.18 29.52 -13.05
C ALA A 224 6.56 29.67 -12.39
N ALA A 225 6.73 29.12 -11.19
CA ALA A 225 8.05 28.96 -10.60
C ALA A 225 8.85 27.94 -11.44
N PRO A 226 10.18 27.87 -11.35
CA PRO A 226 10.89 26.69 -11.81
C PRO A 226 10.28 25.43 -11.18
N PHE A 227 10.39 24.27 -11.85
CA PHE A 227 10.17 23.02 -11.13
C PHE A 227 11.02 23.05 -9.86
N ALA A 228 10.52 22.49 -8.77
CA ALA A 228 11.34 22.36 -7.59
C ALA A 228 12.62 21.61 -8.02
N ALA A 229 13.72 22.36 -8.08
CA ALA A 229 15.00 21.84 -8.52
C ALA A 229 15.45 20.80 -7.50
N HIS A 230 16.17 19.76 -7.95
CA HIS A 230 17.11 19.01 -7.10
C HIS A 230 17.86 20.06 -6.27
N ALA A 231 17.45 20.26 -5.02
CA ALA A 231 17.84 21.46 -4.31
C ALA A 231 19.37 21.49 -4.23
N ASP A 232 19.96 22.64 -4.58
CA ASP A 232 21.37 22.98 -4.38
C ASP A 232 21.70 22.93 -2.88
N GLN A 233 21.84 21.72 -2.36
CA GLN A 233 22.61 21.40 -1.17
C GLN A 233 23.79 20.54 -1.63
N PRO A 234 24.98 20.66 -1.01
CA PRO A 234 26.09 19.78 -1.32
C PRO A 234 25.64 18.33 -1.01
N GLY A 235 25.32 17.56 -2.06
CA GLY A 235 24.63 16.27 -1.95
C GLY A 235 23.41 16.07 -2.88
N GLY A 236 23.02 17.10 -3.66
CA GLY A 236 22.16 17.09 -4.86
C GLY A 236 21.36 15.84 -5.24
N HIS A 237 20.46 15.37 -4.38
CA HIS A 237 19.30 14.57 -4.77
C HIS A 237 18.06 15.41 -4.46
N PHE A 238 17.08 15.43 -5.37
CA PHE A 238 15.74 15.90 -5.05
C PHE A 238 15.17 14.86 -4.10
N ASP A 239 15.52 15.03 -2.82
CA ASP A 239 15.20 14.13 -1.75
C ASP A 239 13.72 14.37 -1.42
N ILE A 240 12.85 13.79 -2.23
CA ILE A 240 11.61 13.25 -1.68
C ILE A 240 12.09 12.20 -0.67
N ARG A 241 12.47 12.65 0.53
CA ARG A 241 12.36 11.86 1.75
C ARG A 241 10.87 11.68 2.05
N LEU A 242 10.14 11.07 1.12
CA LEU A 242 9.45 9.86 1.56
C LEU A 242 10.55 9.07 2.24
N ARG A 243 10.43 8.77 3.53
CA ARG A 243 11.30 7.77 4.16
C ARG A 243 11.05 6.42 3.46
N LEU A 244 11.51 6.29 2.22
CA LEU A 244 11.54 5.10 1.38
C LEU A 244 12.60 4.12 1.92
N PHE A 245 13.35 4.51 2.96
CA PHE A 245 14.02 3.56 3.88
C PHE A 245 13.07 2.53 4.50
N ARG A 246 11.73 2.67 4.39
CA ARG A 246 10.73 1.65 4.75
C ARG A 246 10.08 0.91 3.58
N LEU A 247 10.43 1.23 2.33
CA LEU A 247 10.00 0.48 1.14
C LEU A 247 11.26 -0.04 0.43
N ARG A 248 11.91 -1.02 1.06
CA ARG A 248 12.66 -2.03 0.29
C ARG A 248 11.68 -2.71 -0.66
N ALA A 249 12.17 -3.38 -1.70
CA ALA A 249 11.34 -4.21 -2.57
C ALA A 249 10.45 -5.22 -1.80
N ASP A 250 10.80 -5.50 -0.54
CA ASP A 250 10.07 -6.34 0.43
C ASP A 250 8.85 -5.65 1.09
N GLY A 251 8.73 -4.32 0.95
CA GLY A 251 7.67 -3.48 1.53
C GLY A 251 6.49 -3.19 0.58
N LEU A 252 6.64 -3.46 -0.71
CA LEU A 252 5.51 -3.56 -1.65
C LEU A 252 4.85 -4.93 -1.45
N ARG A 253 4.11 -5.08 -0.35
CA ARG A 253 3.30 -6.29 -0.16
C ARG A 253 2.34 -6.43 -1.33
N SER A 254 2.24 -7.64 -1.87
CA SER A 254 1.08 -8.10 -2.62
C SER A 254 -0.20 -7.74 -1.88
N ALA A 255 -1.20 -7.27 -2.62
CA ALA A 255 -2.57 -7.23 -2.13
C ALA A 255 -2.93 -8.60 -1.53
N PRO A 256 -3.83 -8.68 -0.53
CA PRO A 256 -4.40 -9.95 -0.13
C PRO A 256 -4.97 -10.60 -1.39
N ALA A 257 -4.40 -11.73 -1.78
CA ALA A 257 -4.89 -12.48 -2.92
C ALA A 257 -6.26 -13.03 -2.52
N TYR A 258 -7.35 -12.38 -2.96
CA TYR A 258 -8.59 -13.13 -3.10
C TYR A 258 -8.40 -14.04 -4.31
N GLN A 259 -7.79 -15.21 -4.06
CA GLN A 259 -7.70 -16.33 -4.95
C GLN A 259 -7.81 -17.61 -4.14
N GLY A 260 -8.89 -18.35 -4.38
CA GLY A 260 -8.87 -19.79 -4.13
C GLY A 260 -7.70 -20.41 -4.90
N GLY A 261 -6.87 -21.18 -4.20
CA GLY A 261 -5.82 -22.02 -4.76
C GLY A 261 -4.41 -21.44 -4.74
N GLY A 262 -3.71 -21.54 -3.60
CA GLY A 262 -2.26 -21.81 -3.58
C GLY A 262 -1.28 -20.64 -3.43
N GLY A 263 -1.65 -19.50 -2.83
CA GLY A 263 -0.67 -18.48 -2.40
C GLY A 263 0.23 -18.98 -1.26
N ARG A 264 1.53 -18.61 -1.26
CA ARG A 264 2.46 -18.96 -0.17
C ARG A 264 2.11 -18.16 1.09
N LEU A 265 1.64 -18.86 2.12
CA LEU A 265 1.32 -18.30 3.43
C LEU A 265 2.60 -17.94 4.19
N ILE A 266 2.79 -16.65 4.51
CA ILE A 266 3.89 -16.18 5.37
C ILE A 266 3.49 -16.40 6.84
N VAL A 267 4.38 -17.00 7.63
CA VAL A 267 4.18 -17.15 9.08
C VAL A 267 4.96 -16.07 9.83
N SER A 268 4.23 -15.27 10.61
CA SER A 268 4.76 -14.10 11.31
C SER A 268 4.58 -14.23 12.82
N LEU A 269 5.66 -14.25 13.60
CA LEU A 269 5.57 -14.17 15.06
C LEU A 269 5.44 -12.72 15.49
N LEU A 270 4.48 -12.41 16.36
CA LEU A 270 4.28 -11.09 16.93
C LEU A 270 4.35 -11.18 18.46
N VAL A 271 5.47 -10.73 19.03
CA VAL A 271 5.77 -10.92 20.45
C VAL A 271 6.34 -9.66 21.09
N ALA A 272 5.89 -9.39 22.31
CA ALA A 272 6.55 -8.47 23.23
C ALA A 272 7.25 -9.27 24.33
N MET A 273 8.55 -9.06 24.52
CA MET A 273 9.35 -9.76 25.53
C MET A 273 10.36 -8.83 26.20
N ASP A 274 10.67 -9.10 27.47
CA ASP A 274 11.70 -8.38 28.21
C ASP A 274 13.14 -8.85 27.85
N GLU A 275 14.14 -8.34 28.56
CA GLU A 275 15.56 -8.69 28.33
C GLU A 275 15.86 -10.18 28.61
N ARG A 276 15.04 -10.84 29.45
CA ARG A 276 15.14 -12.26 29.78
C ARG A 276 14.19 -13.13 28.97
N ARG A 277 13.57 -12.58 27.92
CA ARG A 277 12.56 -13.24 27.06
C ARG A 277 11.25 -13.56 27.79
N GLY A 278 10.99 -12.96 28.94
CA GLY A 278 9.72 -13.04 29.64
C GLY A 278 8.60 -12.43 28.79
N ILE A 279 7.53 -13.19 28.56
CA ILE A 279 6.36 -12.80 27.76
C ILE A 279 5.06 -12.78 28.57
N GLY A 280 5.08 -13.29 29.80
CA GLY A 280 3.88 -13.38 30.61
C GLY A 280 4.15 -13.68 32.07
N ARG A 281 3.21 -13.26 32.91
CA ARG A 281 3.14 -13.52 34.35
C ARG A 281 1.70 -13.82 34.74
N ARG A 282 1.43 -15.00 35.30
CA ARG A 282 0.07 -15.42 35.75
C ARG A 282 -1.03 -15.17 34.69
N GLY A 283 -0.70 -15.39 33.42
CA GLY A 283 -1.63 -15.22 32.29
C GLY A 283 -1.71 -13.80 31.69
N GLY A 284 -1.15 -12.78 32.34
CA GLY A 284 -1.11 -11.41 31.80
C GLY A 284 0.28 -10.99 31.30
N LEU A 285 0.34 -9.84 30.63
CA LEU A 285 1.61 -9.16 30.34
C LEU A 285 2.18 -8.58 31.64
N PRO A 286 3.49 -8.70 31.92
CA PRO A 286 4.08 -8.19 33.17
C PRO A 286 4.36 -6.68 33.14
N TRP A 287 4.00 -5.99 32.05
CA TRP A 287 4.17 -4.54 31.86
C TRP A 287 2.92 -3.91 31.25
N ARG A 288 2.84 -2.57 31.34
CA ARG A 288 1.88 -1.76 30.60
C ARG A 288 2.55 -0.95 29.49
N LEU A 289 2.35 -1.37 28.23
CA LEU A 289 2.85 -0.67 27.04
C LEU A 289 1.70 -0.42 26.07
N SER A 290 1.10 0.78 26.15
CA SER A 290 -0.04 1.14 25.28
C SER A 290 0.36 1.22 23.80
N SER A 291 1.60 1.62 23.51
CA SER A 291 2.13 1.68 22.15
C SER A 291 2.26 0.28 21.53
N ASP A 292 2.65 -0.72 22.32
CA ASP A 292 2.73 -2.11 21.88
C ASP A 292 1.34 -2.68 21.58
N LEU A 293 0.36 -2.45 22.45
CA LEU A 293 -1.04 -2.85 22.20
C LEU A 293 -1.62 -2.20 20.95
N LYS A 294 -1.26 -0.93 20.68
CA LYS A 294 -1.64 -0.23 19.45
C LYS A 294 -1.01 -0.88 18.22
N ARG A 295 0.31 -1.13 18.25
CA ARG A 295 1.04 -1.82 17.18
C ARG A 295 0.48 -3.22 16.92
N PHE A 296 0.19 -3.97 17.98
CA PHE A 296 -0.44 -5.28 17.91
C PHE A 296 -1.77 -5.23 17.17
N ARG A 297 -2.64 -4.28 17.52
CA ARG A 297 -3.92 -4.08 16.85
C ARG A 297 -3.74 -3.71 15.37
N GLU A 298 -2.84 -2.79 15.05
CA GLU A 298 -2.60 -2.32 13.68
C GLU A 298 -2.06 -3.44 12.78
N LEU A 299 -1.09 -4.23 13.27
CA LEU A 299 -0.48 -5.30 12.49
C LEU A 299 -1.42 -6.48 12.22
N THR A 300 -2.31 -6.78 13.16
CA THR A 300 -3.18 -7.97 13.08
C THR A 300 -4.55 -7.68 12.48
N MET A 301 -4.92 -6.43 12.24
CA MET A 301 -6.24 -6.07 11.74
C MET A 301 -6.52 -6.70 10.38
N GLY A 302 -7.68 -7.34 10.24
CA GLY A 302 -8.09 -8.04 9.01
C GLY A 302 -7.45 -9.42 8.81
N HIS A 303 -6.49 -9.82 9.65
CA HIS A 303 -5.78 -11.09 9.52
C HIS A 303 -6.30 -12.18 10.45
N HIS A 304 -5.94 -13.42 10.13
CA HIS A 304 -6.01 -14.55 11.03
C HIS A 304 -4.88 -14.46 12.06
N ILE A 305 -5.23 -14.67 13.34
CA ILE A 305 -4.27 -14.72 14.44
C ILE A 305 -4.37 -16.06 15.16
N VAL A 306 -3.23 -16.70 15.40
CA VAL A 306 -3.12 -17.96 16.14
C VAL A 306 -2.72 -17.67 17.57
N VAL A 307 -3.50 -18.20 18.51
CA VAL A 307 -3.17 -18.19 19.94
C VAL A 307 -3.46 -19.54 20.57
N GLY A 308 -2.73 -19.89 21.62
CA GLY A 308 -3.07 -21.04 22.45
C GLY A 308 -4.29 -20.76 23.34
N ARG A 309 -5.04 -21.80 23.71
CA ARG A 309 -6.24 -21.70 24.57
C ARG A 309 -6.05 -20.81 25.81
N LYS A 310 -4.99 -21.06 26.61
CA LYS A 310 -4.70 -20.29 27.83
C LYS A 310 -4.49 -18.79 27.56
N THR A 311 -3.89 -18.46 26.42
CA THR A 311 -3.69 -17.06 26.02
C THR A 311 -5.02 -16.41 25.64
N PHE A 312 -5.88 -17.14 24.92
CA PHE A 312 -7.23 -16.67 24.63
C PHE A 312 -8.07 -16.46 25.90
N GLU A 313 -8.04 -17.41 26.83
CA GLU A 313 -8.73 -17.31 28.13
C GLU A 313 -8.28 -16.06 28.91
N ALA A 314 -6.99 -15.72 28.85
CA ALA A 314 -6.47 -14.50 29.46
C ALA A 314 -6.90 -13.21 28.75
N ILE A 315 -7.05 -13.24 27.42
CA ILE A 315 -7.62 -12.12 26.65
C ILE A 315 -9.12 -11.96 26.98
N GLY A 316 -9.81 -13.07 27.24
CA GLY A 316 -11.18 -13.15 27.74
C GLY A 316 -12.26 -12.96 26.68
N LYS A 317 -11.95 -12.45 25.49
CA LYS A 317 -12.93 -12.28 24.40
C LYS A 317 -12.29 -12.24 23.01
N PRO A 318 -13.06 -12.55 21.95
CA PRO A 318 -12.63 -12.35 20.58
C PRO A 318 -12.22 -10.89 20.33
N LEU A 319 -11.15 -10.75 19.57
CA LEU A 319 -10.54 -9.47 19.26
C LEU A 319 -11.19 -8.88 17.99
N ALA A 320 -12.03 -7.85 18.16
CA ALA A 320 -12.79 -7.24 17.05
C ALA A 320 -11.92 -6.88 15.82
N GLY A 321 -12.38 -7.24 14.62
CA GLY A 321 -11.66 -7.01 13.36
C GLY A 321 -10.50 -7.97 13.10
N ARG A 322 -10.33 -9.03 13.90
CA ARG A 322 -9.33 -10.10 13.73
C ARG A 322 -10.01 -11.46 13.75
N GLN A 323 -9.57 -12.37 12.89
CA GLN A 323 -10.09 -13.74 12.83
C GLN A 323 -9.23 -14.62 13.75
N MET A 324 -9.73 -14.98 14.94
CA MET A 324 -8.92 -15.73 15.91
C MET A 324 -8.99 -17.23 15.66
N ILE A 325 -7.83 -17.89 15.60
CA ILE A 325 -7.66 -19.34 15.54
C ILE A 325 -7.09 -19.81 16.87
N ILE A 326 -7.87 -20.58 17.62
CA ILE A 326 -7.51 -21.07 18.94
C ILE A 326 -6.97 -22.49 18.81
N VAL A 327 -5.71 -22.69 19.18
CA VAL A 327 -5.08 -24.01 19.18
C VAL A 327 -5.23 -24.65 20.56
N THR A 328 -5.82 -25.84 20.62
CA THR A 328 -6.11 -26.56 21.85
C THR A 328 -6.01 -28.07 21.67
N ARG A 329 -5.52 -28.77 22.70
CA ARG A 329 -5.50 -30.25 22.72
C ARG A 329 -6.82 -30.86 23.15
N ASP A 330 -7.74 -30.03 23.62
CA ASP A 330 -9.07 -30.41 24.08
C ASP A 330 -10.01 -30.48 22.87
N PRO A 331 -10.43 -31.68 22.44
CA PRO A 331 -11.27 -31.86 21.25
C PRO A 331 -12.68 -31.29 21.44
N ASP A 332 -13.14 -31.15 22.69
CA ASP A 332 -14.49 -30.69 23.03
C ASP A 332 -14.54 -29.16 23.26
N TYR A 333 -13.40 -28.48 23.17
CA TYR A 333 -13.34 -27.05 23.35
C TYR A 333 -13.91 -26.33 22.13
N HIS A 334 -14.92 -25.50 22.35
CA HIS A 334 -15.50 -24.64 21.33
C HIS A 334 -15.77 -23.25 21.90
N ILE A 335 -15.52 -22.22 21.10
CA ILE A 335 -15.82 -20.84 21.48
C ILE A 335 -16.46 -20.10 20.31
N ALA A 336 -17.58 -19.42 20.58
CA ALA A 336 -18.28 -18.64 19.57
C ALA A 336 -17.43 -17.44 19.12
N GLY A 337 -17.40 -17.19 17.81
CA GLY A 337 -16.69 -16.04 17.22
C GLY A 337 -15.18 -16.25 17.02
N CYS A 338 -14.66 -17.47 17.24
CA CYS A 338 -13.30 -17.86 16.85
C CYS A 338 -13.34 -19.21 16.13
N PHE A 339 -12.27 -19.52 15.39
CA PHE A 339 -12.00 -20.87 14.92
C PHE A 339 -11.30 -21.66 16.02
N THR A 340 -11.58 -22.96 16.12
CA THR A 340 -10.86 -23.88 17.01
C THR A 340 -10.23 -24.98 16.18
N VAL A 341 -8.95 -25.24 16.44
CA VAL A 341 -8.14 -26.26 15.76
C VAL A 341 -7.27 -27.00 16.78
N HIS A 342 -6.80 -28.19 16.42
CA HIS A 342 -6.09 -29.07 17.34
C HIS A 342 -4.59 -29.22 17.03
N SER A 343 -4.12 -28.57 15.96
CA SER A 343 -2.71 -28.56 15.59
C SER A 343 -2.31 -27.25 14.88
N ILE A 344 -1.00 -26.97 14.85
CA ILE A 344 -0.45 -25.85 14.05
C ILE A 344 -0.68 -26.09 12.56
N ALA A 345 -0.62 -27.35 12.11
CA ALA A 345 -0.89 -27.71 10.71
C ALA A 345 -2.32 -27.35 10.29
N GLU A 346 -3.33 -27.66 11.12
CA GLU A 346 -4.71 -27.25 10.90
C GLU A 346 -4.87 -25.73 10.92
N ALA A 347 -4.18 -25.01 11.81
CA ALA A 347 -4.22 -23.55 11.84
C ALA A 347 -3.71 -22.94 10.54
N LEU A 348 -2.59 -23.45 10.01
CA LEU A 348 -2.01 -23.02 8.75
C LEU A 348 -2.94 -23.35 7.58
N GLU A 349 -3.54 -24.53 7.57
CA GLU A 349 -4.45 -24.96 6.51
C GLU A 349 -5.74 -24.15 6.50
N LEU A 350 -6.33 -23.90 7.68
CA LEU A 350 -7.51 -23.04 7.81
C LEU A 350 -7.20 -21.62 7.31
N ALA A 351 -6.07 -21.06 7.72
CA ALA A 351 -5.65 -19.75 7.23
C ALA A 351 -5.55 -19.73 5.69
N ARG A 352 -4.92 -20.74 5.08
CA ARG A 352 -4.83 -20.87 3.61
C ARG A 352 -6.20 -20.99 2.94
N GLN A 353 -7.10 -21.80 3.49
CA GLN A 353 -8.45 -21.99 2.94
C GLN A 353 -9.26 -20.69 2.96
N HIS A 354 -9.00 -19.83 3.94
CA HIS A 354 -9.59 -18.51 4.06
C HIS A 354 -8.84 -17.42 3.26
N GLY A 355 -7.87 -17.80 2.43
CA GLY A 355 -7.13 -16.86 1.57
C GLY A 355 -6.13 -15.98 2.32
N GLU A 356 -5.72 -16.39 3.52
CA GLU A 356 -4.73 -15.64 4.29
C GLU A 356 -3.37 -15.66 3.60
N THR A 357 -2.74 -14.49 3.51
CA THR A 357 -1.40 -14.34 2.95
C THR A 357 -0.33 -14.22 4.03
N GLU A 358 -0.71 -13.78 5.24
CA GLU A 358 0.18 -13.67 6.39
C GLU A 358 -0.54 -14.08 7.67
N LEU A 359 -0.09 -15.18 8.29
CA LEU A 359 -0.65 -15.69 9.54
C LEU A 359 0.16 -15.18 10.73
N PHE A 360 -0.49 -14.49 11.66
CA PHE A 360 0.18 -13.99 12.86
C PHE A 360 0.08 -14.98 14.02
N ILE A 361 1.22 -15.34 14.60
CA ILE A 361 1.30 -16.10 15.84
C ILE A 361 1.45 -15.12 16.99
N CYS A 362 0.47 -15.07 17.88
CA CYS A 362 0.30 -13.97 18.83
C CYS A 362 0.28 -14.40 20.30
N GLY A 363 0.48 -15.68 20.61
CA GLY A 363 0.42 -16.07 22.01
C GLY A 363 0.52 -17.55 22.33
N GLY A 364 1.16 -17.81 23.47
CA GLY A 364 1.42 -19.12 24.03
C GLY A 364 2.86 -19.54 23.75
N ALA A 365 3.66 -19.72 24.80
CA ALA A 365 5.07 -20.15 24.68
C ALA A 365 5.23 -21.41 23.82
N GLU A 366 4.32 -22.37 23.98
CA GLU A 366 4.32 -23.61 23.18
C GLU A 366 3.98 -23.35 21.70
N ILE A 367 3.06 -22.43 21.42
CA ILE A 367 2.69 -22.08 20.04
C ILE A 367 3.87 -21.38 19.36
N TYR A 368 4.53 -20.45 20.04
CA TYR A 368 5.76 -19.83 19.54
C TYR A 368 6.85 -20.87 19.28
N ALA A 369 7.11 -21.79 20.21
CA ALA A 369 8.14 -22.82 20.04
C ALA A 369 7.87 -23.71 18.82
N ARG A 370 6.62 -24.12 18.61
CA ARG A 370 6.22 -24.98 17.47
C ARG A 370 6.19 -24.26 16.13
N THR A 371 6.18 -22.93 16.12
CA THR A 371 6.10 -22.11 14.90
C THR A 371 7.41 -21.40 14.57
N MET A 372 8.40 -21.43 15.47
CA MET A 372 9.69 -20.74 15.29
C MET A 372 10.42 -21.12 14.01
N GLU A 373 10.49 -22.42 13.70
CA GLU A 373 11.15 -22.93 12.48
C GLU A 373 10.37 -22.60 11.20
N LEU A 374 9.06 -22.42 11.31
CA LEU A 374 8.18 -22.07 10.19
C LEU A 374 8.12 -20.56 9.95
N ALA A 375 8.49 -19.77 10.95
CA ALA A 375 8.36 -18.32 10.92
C ALA A 375 9.36 -17.69 9.95
N GLU A 376 8.83 -16.87 9.05
CA GLU A 376 9.59 -16.08 8.08
C GLU A 376 9.79 -14.64 8.57
N ARG A 377 8.93 -14.18 9.49
CA ARG A 377 9.01 -12.86 10.11
C ARG A 377 8.84 -12.91 11.62
N LEU A 378 9.51 -11.99 12.30
CA LEU A 378 9.39 -11.76 13.74
C LEU A 378 9.24 -10.26 14.01
N TYR A 379 8.01 -9.87 14.37
CA TYR A 379 7.67 -8.54 14.87
C TYR A 379 7.91 -8.55 16.38
N LEU A 380 9.06 -8.03 16.76
CA LEU A 380 9.51 -8.03 18.14
C LEU A 380 9.28 -6.66 18.78
N THR A 381 8.72 -6.65 19.97
CA THR A 381 8.83 -5.54 20.93
C THR A 381 9.75 -5.98 22.06
N ARG A 382 10.97 -5.42 22.10
CA ARG A 382 11.92 -5.63 23.19
C ARG A 382 11.63 -4.63 24.30
N VAL A 383 11.19 -5.09 25.45
CA VAL A 383 10.97 -4.25 26.63
C VAL A 383 12.28 -4.16 27.41
N HIS A 384 12.83 -2.96 27.54
CA HIS A 384 14.11 -2.72 28.22
C HIS A 384 13.92 -2.68 29.74
N ALA A 385 13.56 -3.82 30.29
CA ALA A 385 13.35 -4.07 31.70
C ALA A 385 13.63 -5.54 32.04
N ASP A 386 13.78 -5.81 33.33
CA ASP A 386 13.86 -7.17 33.88
C ASP A 386 12.57 -7.40 34.68
N CYS A 387 11.59 -8.05 34.04
CA CYS A 387 10.27 -8.23 34.61
C CYS A 387 10.15 -9.60 35.29
N ASP A 388 9.34 -9.68 36.36
CA ASP A 388 9.00 -10.97 36.97
C ASP A 388 8.06 -11.75 36.03
N ALA A 389 8.63 -12.64 35.22
CA ALA A 389 7.93 -13.48 34.26
C ALA A 389 7.97 -14.97 34.67
N ASP A 390 6.89 -15.70 34.40
CA ASP A 390 6.82 -17.17 34.53
C ASP A 390 6.66 -17.90 33.19
N THR A 391 6.46 -17.13 32.12
CA THR A 391 6.29 -17.63 30.77
C THR A 391 7.30 -16.95 29.86
N PHE A 392 8.07 -17.73 29.10
CA PHE A 392 9.20 -17.22 28.31
C PHE A 392 9.01 -17.54 26.83
N PHE A 393 9.48 -16.63 25.98
CA PHE A 393 9.63 -16.87 24.55
C PHE A 393 10.73 -17.91 24.31
N PRO A 394 10.54 -18.85 23.35
CA PRO A 394 11.54 -19.86 23.04
C PRO A 394 12.90 -19.27 22.69
N GLU A 395 13.96 -20.07 22.86
CA GLU A 395 15.27 -19.73 22.32
C GLU A 395 15.21 -19.68 20.79
N PHE A 396 15.92 -18.73 20.22
CA PHE A 396 16.13 -18.63 18.78
C PHE A 396 17.52 -18.06 18.54
N ASN A 397 18.14 -18.49 17.44
CA ASN A 397 19.44 -17.98 17.03
C ASN A 397 19.26 -16.62 16.36
N PRO A 398 19.78 -15.50 16.92
CA PRO A 398 19.67 -14.19 16.28
C PRO A 398 20.35 -14.14 14.90
N GLU A 399 21.34 -15.01 14.65
CA GLU A 399 22.02 -15.06 13.36
C GLU A 399 21.13 -15.59 12.23
N ASP A 400 20.04 -16.30 12.53
CA ASP A 400 19.06 -16.76 11.53
C ASP A 400 18.18 -15.60 11.02
N TRP A 401 18.28 -14.42 11.63
CA TRP A 401 17.40 -13.29 11.37
C TRP A 401 18.17 -12.05 10.90
N LEU A 402 17.56 -11.31 9.99
CA LEU A 402 18.00 -10.00 9.54
C LEU A 402 17.05 -8.95 10.10
N GLU A 403 17.56 -8.03 10.92
CA GLU A 403 16.76 -6.87 11.34
C GLU A 403 16.62 -5.90 10.17
N THR A 404 15.38 -5.70 9.70
CA THR A 404 15.05 -4.86 8.54
C THR A 404 14.50 -3.50 8.94
N ALA A 405 13.96 -3.38 10.16
CA ALA A 405 13.54 -2.12 10.74
C ALA A 405 13.67 -2.15 12.27
N SER A 406 14.00 -1.00 12.87
CA SER A 406 14.06 -0.83 14.31
C SER A 406 13.64 0.58 14.72
N GLU A 407 12.92 0.72 15.83
CA GLU A 407 12.48 1.99 16.40
C GLU A 407 12.46 1.92 17.93
N THR A 408 13.28 2.74 18.60
CA THR A 408 13.37 2.79 20.06
C THR A 408 12.51 3.90 20.63
N HIS A 409 11.81 3.60 21.72
CA HIS A 409 10.92 4.50 22.43
C HIS A 409 11.33 4.59 23.91
N ALA A 410 11.33 5.82 24.43
CA ALA A 410 11.51 6.05 25.86
C ALA A 410 10.23 5.67 26.64
N ALA A 411 10.38 5.45 27.96
CA ALA A 411 9.24 5.34 28.85
C ALA A 411 8.47 6.66 28.90
N ASP A 412 7.15 6.58 29.05
CA ASP A 412 6.25 7.71 29.20
C ASP A 412 5.04 7.33 30.08
N GLU A 413 4.09 8.24 30.27
CA GLU A 413 2.89 7.99 31.09
C GLU A 413 2.06 6.77 30.61
N LYS A 414 2.11 6.47 29.32
CA LYS A 414 1.35 5.39 28.65
C LYS A 414 2.16 4.10 28.49
N ASN A 415 3.48 4.17 28.68
CA ASN A 415 4.44 3.11 28.44
C ASN A 415 5.42 3.01 29.63
N GLN A 416 5.21 2.02 30.49
CA GLN A 416 5.91 1.85 31.77
C GLN A 416 7.43 1.75 31.67
N HIS A 417 7.94 1.17 30.58
CA HIS A 417 9.35 0.92 30.35
C HIS A 417 9.77 1.44 28.98
N PRO A 418 11.06 1.77 28.77
CA PRO A 418 11.58 1.96 27.43
C PRO A 418 11.49 0.64 26.65
N PHE A 419 11.29 0.73 25.35
CA PHE A 419 11.16 -0.46 24.50
C PHE A 419 11.64 -0.19 23.06
N THR A 420 11.99 -1.24 22.33
CA THR A 420 12.36 -1.18 20.91
C THR A 420 11.46 -2.06 20.09
N PHE A 421 10.89 -1.50 19.03
CA PHE A 421 10.19 -2.24 17.99
C PHE A 421 11.17 -2.68 16.91
N SER A 422 11.40 -3.98 16.78
CA SER A 422 12.14 -4.55 15.66
C SER A 422 11.21 -5.30 14.70
N LEU A 423 11.56 -5.29 13.42
CA LEU A 423 11.09 -6.24 12.42
C LEU A 423 12.30 -7.06 11.97
N LEU A 424 12.21 -8.37 12.17
CA LEU A 424 13.22 -9.34 11.80
C LEU A 424 12.65 -10.24 10.69
N GLU A 425 13.42 -10.49 9.65
CA GLU A 425 13.08 -11.43 8.58
C GLU A 425 14.07 -12.58 8.59
N ARG A 426 13.59 -13.82 8.42
CA ARG A 426 14.43 -15.01 8.41
C ARG A 426 15.38 -14.94 7.21
N LYS A 427 16.68 -15.16 7.43
CA LYS A 427 17.67 -15.25 6.36
C LYS A 427 17.37 -16.47 5.49
N ALA A 428 17.48 -16.29 4.18
CA ALA A 428 17.25 -17.33 3.18
C ALA A 428 18.37 -18.38 3.17
#